data_AF-A0A9D7NSH8-F1
#
_entry.id   AF-A0A9D7NSH8-F1
#
_cell.length_a   1.000
_cell.length_b   1.000
_cell.length_c   1.000
_cell.angle_alpha   90.00
_cell.angle_beta   90.00
_cell.angle_gamma   90.00
#
_symmetry.space_group_name_H-M   'P 1'
#
loop_
_entity.id
_entity.type
_entity.pdbx_description
1 polymer ?
#
loop_
_entity_poly.entity_id
_entity_poly.type
_entity_poly.pdbx_seq_one_letter_code
_entity_poly.pdbx_strand_id
1 'polypeptide(L)'
;MPLVSDRIDHTGACPFIDLTEAEMELYRGAGWRLARFEDGILMGLFNPDDVEYQANTQAMTEEALDAATAWLANAVGEVWLVKCSCYQFCMPRRIAFDDPAAMAHLARIIGEAMANEW
;
A
#
# COMPACT_ATOMS: atom_id res chain seq x y z
N MET A 1 6.08 -14.91 -16.15
CA MET A 1 4.98 -13.97 -15.85
C MET A 1 5.62 -12.65 -15.47
N PRO A 2 5.11 -11.49 -15.91
CA PRO A 2 5.75 -10.20 -15.65
C PRO A 2 5.76 -9.92 -14.15
N LEU A 3 6.90 -9.46 -13.63
CA LEU A 3 7.02 -9.08 -12.22
C LEU A 3 6.56 -7.62 -12.05
N VAL A 4 5.97 -7.28 -10.90
CA VAL A 4 5.59 -5.89 -10.63
C VAL A 4 6.82 -4.97 -10.65
N SER A 5 7.98 -5.49 -10.24
CA SER A 5 9.26 -4.77 -10.30
C SER A 5 9.63 -4.28 -11.69
N ASP A 6 9.20 -4.99 -12.75
CA ASP A 6 9.51 -4.63 -14.14
C ASP A 6 8.68 -3.43 -14.62
N ARG A 7 7.63 -3.07 -13.87
CA ARG A 7 6.75 -1.91 -14.14
C ARG A 7 7.22 -0.62 -13.46
N ILE A 8 8.27 -0.69 -12.62
CA ILE A 8 8.73 0.47 -11.85
C ILE A 8 9.55 1.38 -12.76
N ASP A 9 9.02 2.57 -13.02
CA ASP A 9 9.68 3.64 -13.74
C ASP A 9 10.46 4.54 -12.77
N HIS A 10 11.68 4.93 -13.16
CA HIS A 10 12.62 5.76 -12.39
C HIS A 10 12.91 7.13 -13.02
N THR A 11 12.20 7.52 -14.08
CA THR A 11 12.38 8.79 -14.80
C THR A 11 11.75 10.00 -14.09
N GLY A 12 10.86 9.75 -13.13
CA GLY A 12 10.20 10.77 -12.32
C GLY A 12 11.02 11.24 -11.11
N ALA A 13 10.44 12.13 -10.31
CA ALA A 13 11.05 12.61 -9.06
C ALA A 13 11.21 11.51 -7.99
N CYS A 14 10.43 10.45 -8.09
CA CYS A 14 10.52 9.22 -7.30
C CYS A 14 10.15 8.03 -8.18
N PRO A 15 10.54 6.79 -7.81
CA PRO A 15 10.08 5.61 -8.52
C PRO A 15 8.56 5.49 -8.49
N PHE A 16 7.94 5.09 -9.60
CA PHE A 16 6.48 4.96 -9.70
C PHE A 16 6.07 3.81 -10.62
N ILE A 17 4.82 3.39 -10.50
CA ILE A 17 4.14 2.48 -11.43
C ILE A 17 2.92 3.20 -11.98
N ASP A 18 2.81 3.30 -13.30
CA ASP A 18 1.57 3.76 -13.94
C ASP A 18 0.52 2.65 -13.89
N LEU A 19 -0.71 3.05 -13.53
CA LEU A 19 -1.87 2.16 -13.62
C LEU A 19 -2.32 2.03 -15.06
N THR A 20 -2.65 0.81 -15.46
CA THR A 20 -3.41 0.58 -16.70
C THR A 20 -4.85 1.08 -16.53
N GLU A 21 -5.55 1.32 -17.64
CA GLU A 21 -6.94 1.79 -17.61
C GLU A 21 -7.86 0.90 -16.75
N ALA A 22 -7.69 -0.42 -16.82
CA ALA A 22 -8.45 -1.36 -15.98
C ALA A 22 -8.12 -1.22 -14.48
N GLU A 23 -6.87 -0.95 -14.14
CA GLU A 23 -6.45 -0.78 -12.74
C GLU A 23 -6.91 0.56 -12.16
N MET A 24 -7.13 1.58 -13.01
CA MET A 24 -7.69 2.86 -12.58
C MET A 24 -9.10 2.71 -11.99
N GLU A 25 -9.87 1.70 -12.41
CA GLU A 25 -11.20 1.40 -11.85
C GLU A 25 -11.13 0.95 -10.38
N LEU A 26 -9.97 0.48 -9.91
CA LEU A 26 -9.72 0.11 -8.51
C LEU A 26 -9.18 1.26 -7.68
N TYR A 27 -8.77 2.37 -8.31
CA TYR A 27 -8.21 3.54 -7.63
C TYR A 27 -9.29 4.25 -6.80
N ARG A 28 -8.95 4.61 -5.56
CA ARG A 28 -9.90 5.21 -4.58
C ARG A 28 -9.37 6.52 -3.95
N GLY A 29 -8.60 7.29 -4.72
CA GLY A 29 -8.05 8.56 -4.26
C GLY A 29 -6.58 8.48 -3.88
N ALA A 30 -6.06 9.61 -3.39
CA ALA A 30 -4.66 9.73 -2.99
C ALA A 30 -4.45 9.24 -1.55
N GLY A 31 -3.23 8.79 -1.22
CA GLY A 31 -2.89 8.31 0.12
C GLY A 31 -1.97 7.11 0.10
N TRP A 32 -1.54 6.65 1.28
CA TRP A 32 -0.79 5.42 1.40
C TRP A 32 -1.73 4.22 1.36
N ARG A 33 -1.40 3.22 0.54
CA ARG A 33 -2.20 2.00 0.37
C ARG A 33 -1.29 0.77 0.29
N LEU A 34 -1.84 -0.39 0.64
CA LEU A 34 -1.26 -1.66 0.21
C LEU A 34 -1.93 -2.09 -1.09
N ALA A 35 -1.13 -2.41 -2.09
CA ALA A 35 -1.57 -2.87 -3.40
C ALA A 35 -1.20 -4.35 -3.57
N ARG A 36 -2.19 -5.17 -3.92
CA ARG A 36 -2.02 -6.61 -4.18
C ARG A 36 -2.01 -6.85 -5.67
N PHE A 37 -1.00 -7.54 -6.13
CA PHE A 37 -0.81 -7.90 -7.52
C PHE A 37 -0.78 -9.42 -7.68
N GLU A 38 -1.53 -9.92 -8.64
CA GLU A 38 -1.45 -11.30 -9.09
C GLU A 38 -0.98 -11.29 -10.53
N ASP A 39 0.12 -12.00 -10.82
CA ASP A 39 0.73 -12.07 -12.15
C ASP A 39 1.02 -10.70 -12.80
N GLY A 40 1.37 -9.72 -11.95
CA GLY A 40 1.69 -8.35 -12.36
C GLY A 40 0.47 -7.44 -12.55
N ILE A 41 -0.75 -7.90 -12.26
CA ILE A 41 -2.01 -7.15 -12.40
C ILE A 41 -2.55 -6.77 -11.03
N LEU A 42 -2.95 -5.51 -10.84
CA LEU A 42 -3.57 -5.05 -9.60
C LEU A 42 -4.93 -5.74 -9.38
N MET A 43 -5.06 -6.42 -8.24
CA MET A 43 -6.28 -7.12 -7.85
C MET A 43 -7.07 -6.38 -6.77
N GLY A 44 -6.40 -5.51 -6.00
CA GLY A 44 -7.06 -4.77 -4.93
C GLY A 44 -6.14 -3.84 -4.17
N LEU A 45 -6.78 -2.91 -3.46
CA LEU A 45 -6.15 -1.95 -2.57
C LEU A 45 -6.70 -2.11 -1.16
N PHE A 46 -5.82 -2.06 -0.18
CA PHE A 46 -6.18 -1.85 1.22
C PHE A 46 -5.87 -0.41 1.60
N ASN A 47 -6.85 0.21 2.26
CA ASN A 47 -6.77 1.55 2.80
C ASN A 47 -6.63 1.50 4.33
N PRO A 48 -5.51 1.98 4.90
CA PRO A 48 -5.37 2.06 6.36
C PRO A 48 -6.37 3.03 7.01
N ASP A 49 -6.92 3.99 6.27
CA ASP A 49 -7.89 4.99 6.73
C ASP A 49 -9.33 4.44 6.79
N ASP A 50 -9.57 3.20 6.33
CA ASP A 50 -10.89 2.56 6.40
C ASP A 50 -11.20 1.95 7.78
N VAL A 51 -10.26 2.01 8.74
CA VAL A 51 -10.50 1.56 10.13
C VAL A 51 -11.45 2.50 10.88
N GLU A 52 -12.13 1.98 11.90
CA GLU A 52 -13.07 2.80 12.67
C GLU A 52 -12.32 3.90 13.43
N TYR A 53 -12.86 5.12 13.40
CA TYR A 53 -12.27 6.22 14.16
C TYR A 53 -12.27 5.91 15.66
N GLN A 54 -11.12 6.11 16.30
CA GLN A 54 -11.00 6.07 17.76
C GLN A 54 -10.36 7.35 18.27
N ALA A 55 -10.82 7.84 19.44
CA ALA A 55 -10.25 9.04 20.08
C ALA A 55 -8.76 8.89 20.47
N ASN A 56 -8.24 7.66 20.49
CA ASN A 56 -6.84 7.37 20.78
C ASN A 56 -6.10 6.99 19.49
N THR A 57 -5.23 7.87 19.00
CA THR A 57 -4.42 7.66 17.79
C THR A 57 -3.54 6.41 17.87
N GLN A 58 -3.05 6.03 19.05
CA GLN A 58 -2.28 4.79 19.21
C GLN A 58 -3.15 3.57 18.93
N ALA A 59 -4.36 3.53 19.48
CA ALA A 59 -5.29 2.42 19.29
C ALA A 59 -5.76 2.34 17.82
N MET A 60 -6.00 3.47 17.15
CA MET A 60 -6.26 3.49 15.71
C MET A 60 -5.09 2.93 14.89
N THR A 61 -3.87 3.31 15.26
CA THR A 61 -2.66 2.84 14.56
C THR A 61 -2.48 1.33 14.71
N GLU A 62 -2.71 0.80 15.92
CA GLU A 62 -2.67 -0.63 16.20
C GLU A 62 -3.74 -1.37 15.39
N GLU A 63 -4.98 -0.86 15.35
CA GLU A 63 -6.05 -1.46 14.53
C GLU A 63 -5.73 -1.44 13.03
N ALA A 64 -5.25 -0.31 12.50
CA ALA A 64 -4.85 -0.19 11.09
C ALA A 64 -3.71 -1.16 10.73
N LEU A 65 -2.76 -1.37 11.66
CA LEU A 65 -1.67 -2.32 11.47
C LEU A 65 -2.14 -3.77 11.52
N ASP A 66 -3.03 -4.12 12.45
CA ASP A 66 -3.61 -5.44 12.54
C ASP A 66 -4.44 -5.77 11.28
N ALA A 67 -5.24 -4.82 10.80
CA ALA A 67 -6.01 -4.95 9.57
C ALA A 67 -5.11 -5.10 8.33
N ALA A 68 -4.06 -4.28 8.22
CA ALA A 68 -3.07 -4.38 7.14
C ALA A 68 -2.35 -5.74 7.15
N THR A 69 -1.99 -6.22 8.34
CA THR A 69 -1.30 -7.50 8.54
C THR A 69 -2.21 -8.68 8.19
N ALA A 70 -3.47 -8.64 8.60
CA ALA A 70 -4.47 -9.64 8.23
C ALA A 70 -4.73 -9.65 6.72
N TRP A 71 -4.76 -8.47 6.08
CA TRP A 71 -4.91 -8.37 4.63
C TRP A 71 -3.70 -8.95 3.89
N LEU A 72 -2.48 -8.65 4.36
CA LEU A 72 -1.23 -9.23 3.85
C LEU A 72 -1.19 -10.76 4.02
N ALA A 73 -1.61 -11.30 5.16
CA ALA A 73 -1.63 -12.73 5.43
C ALA A 73 -2.57 -13.53 4.51
N ASN A 74 -3.61 -12.88 3.98
CA ASN A 74 -4.58 -13.48 3.05
C ASN A 74 -4.28 -13.16 1.58
N ALA A 75 -3.15 -12.51 1.29
CA ALA A 75 -2.78 -12.15 -0.07
C ALA A 75 -2.25 -13.37 -0.86
N VAL A 76 -2.80 -13.59 -2.04
CA VAL A 76 -2.19 -14.38 -3.11
C VAL A 76 -1.47 -13.39 -4.02
N GLY A 77 -0.22 -13.68 -4.36
CA GLY A 77 0.62 -12.81 -5.19
C GLY A 77 1.51 -11.85 -4.39
N GLU A 78 1.94 -10.77 -5.04
CA GLU A 78 2.85 -9.77 -4.47
C GLU A 78 2.06 -8.64 -3.79
N VAL A 79 2.52 -8.19 -2.62
CA VAL A 79 1.96 -7.01 -1.95
C VAL A 79 2.99 -5.89 -1.91
N TRP A 80 2.55 -4.69 -2.23
CA TRP A 80 3.38 -3.49 -2.31
C TRP A 80 2.76 -2.36 -1.51
N LEU A 81 3.53 -1.73 -0.64
CA LEU A 81 3.19 -0.43 -0.06
C LEU A 81 3.45 0.66 -1.09
N VAL A 82 2.46 1.49 -1.36
CA VAL A 82 2.51 2.52 -2.40
C VAL A 82 1.85 3.81 -1.92
N LYS A 83 2.33 4.94 -2.41
CA LYS A 83 1.63 6.22 -2.28
C LYS A 83 0.83 6.47 -3.57
N CYS A 84 -0.48 6.36 -3.48
CA CYS A 84 -1.41 6.66 -4.57
C CYS A 84 -1.43 8.17 -4.85
N SER A 85 -1.16 8.56 -6.10
CA SER A 85 -1.25 9.94 -6.57
C SER A 85 -1.50 9.96 -8.09
N CYS A 86 -2.52 10.68 -8.55
CA CYS A 86 -2.80 10.89 -9.98
C CYS A 86 -2.80 9.61 -10.84
N TYR A 87 -3.40 8.51 -10.35
CA TYR A 87 -3.41 7.19 -10.99
C TYR A 87 -2.02 6.55 -11.15
N GLN A 88 -1.07 6.95 -10.29
CA GLN A 88 0.25 6.35 -10.17
C GLN A 88 0.43 5.79 -8.76
N PHE A 89 1.21 4.72 -8.67
CA PHE A 89 1.71 4.18 -7.42
C PHE A 89 3.15 4.61 -7.22
N CYS A 90 3.33 5.68 -6.45
CA CYS A 90 4.62 6.27 -6.16
C CYS A 90 5.30 5.57 -4.98
N MET A 91 6.64 5.61 -4.97
CA MET A 91 7.48 5.01 -3.93
C MET A 91 7.12 3.55 -3.62
N PRO A 92 6.97 2.68 -4.64
CA PRO A 92 6.57 1.30 -4.42
C PRO A 92 7.63 0.56 -3.61
N ARG A 93 7.19 -0.08 -2.52
CA ARG A 93 8.03 -0.96 -1.71
C ARG A 93 7.33 -2.30 -1.51
N ARG A 94 7.95 -3.39 -1.94
CA ARG A 94 7.42 -4.73 -1.71
C ARG A 94 7.38 -5.04 -0.21
N ILE A 95 6.27 -5.61 0.25
CA ILE A 95 6.06 -6.02 1.63
C ILE A 95 5.96 -7.54 1.68
N ALA A 96 6.72 -8.15 2.57
CA ALA A 96 6.70 -9.59 2.82
C ALA A 96 7.03 -9.86 4.30
N PHE A 97 6.42 -10.91 4.87
CA PHE A 97 6.61 -11.27 6.29
C PHE A 97 8.02 -11.70 6.64
N ASP A 98 8.79 -12.17 5.65
CA ASP A 98 10.19 -12.56 5.78
C ASP A 98 11.17 -11.40 5.60
N ASP A 99 10.68 -10.17 5.38
CA ASP A 99 11.46 -8.93 5.36
C ASP A 99 11.07 -8.02 6.55
N PRO A 100 11.79 -8.13 7.69
CA PRO A 100 11.55 -7.30 8.86
C PRO A 100 11.68 -5.80 8.59
N ALA A 101 12.56 -5.39 7.66
CA ALA A 101 12.75 -3.99 7.32
C ALA A 101 11.55 -3.44 6.54
N ALA A 102 10.96 -4.24 5.65
CA ALA A 102 9.71 -3.90 4.98
C ALA A 102 8.54 -3.81 5.97
N MET A 103 8.41 -4.76 6.89
CA MET A 103 7.36 -4.72 7.92
C MET A 103 7.50 -3.50 8.86
N ALA A 104 8.72 -3.18 9.30
CA ALA A 104 8.96 -1.99 10.09
C ALA A 104 8.64 -0.69 9.31
N HIS A 105 8.92 -0.67 8.01
CA HIS A 105 8.60 0.47 7.16
C HIS A 105 7.09 0.65 6.97
N LEU A 106 6.34 -0.45 6.79
CA LEU A 106 4.88 -0.44 6.76
C LEU A 106 4.32 0.15 8.06
N ALA A 107 4.79 -0.34 9.21
CA ALA A 107 4.36 0.15 10.51
C ALA A 107 4.57 1.65 10.70
N ARG A 108 5.75 2.14 10.32
CA ARG A 108 6.05 3.58 10.37
C ARG A 108 5.12 4.39 9.48
N ILE A 109 4.91 3.97 8.22
CA ILE A 109 4.07 4.72 7.27
C ILE A 109 2.61 4.76 7.72
N ILE A 110 2.05 3.65 8.22
CA ILE A 110 0.68 3.63 8.75
C ILE A 110 0.56 4.55 9.97
N GLY A 111 1.52 4.49 10.92
CA GLY A 111 1.52 5.40 12.06
C GLY A 111 1.62 6.87 11.67
N GLU A 112 2.44 7.20 10.66
CA GLU A 112 2.53 8.55 10.11
C GLU A 112 1.24 9.00 9.41
N ALA A 113 0.56 8.10 8.68
CA ALA A 113 -0.73 8.42 8.04
C ALA A 113 -1.80 8.74 9.10
N MET A 114 -1.96 7.87 10.10
CA MET A 114 -2.97 8.03 11.16
C MET A 114 -2.75 9.28 12.04
N ALA A 115 -1.50 9.71 12.19
CA ALA A 115 -1.18 10.92 12.96
C ALA A 115 -1.47 12.24 12.22
N ASN A 116 -1.59 12.22 10.89
CA ASN A 116 -1.70 13.44 10.08
C ASN A 116 -3.15 13.79 9.65
N GLU A 117 -4.16 13.03 10.07
CA GLU A 117 -5.57 13.24 9.70
C GLU A 117 -6.39 14.13 10.67
N TRP A 118 -5.74 14.99 11.47
CA TRP A 118 -6.39 15.79 12.53
C TRP A 118 -6.04 17.29 12.46
#